data_AF-C0PAC8-F1
#
_entry.id   AF-C0PAC8-F1
#
_cell.length_a   1.000
_cell.length_b   1.000
_cell.length_c   1.000
_cell.angle_alpha   90.00
_cell.angle_beta   90.00
_cell.angle_gamma   90.00
#
_symmetry.space_group_name_H-M   'P 1'
#
loop_
_entity.id
_entity.type
_entity.pdbx_description
1 polymer ?
#
loop_
_entity_poly.entity_id
_entity_poly.type
_entity_poly.pdbx_seq_one_letter_code
_entity_poly.pdbx_strand_id
1 'polypeptide(L)'
;MPTATSAAPPSSSSYGAYAGYPPAYPPPPSQAAGGFGPAGSGYGFVPVAFPPGTHPDVERAFRAADRDCSGAIDERELQGALSSAYHRFSVRTVRLLMFLFNDPSSSTPSRMGPTQFVSLWDCLGQWRGIFDRYDRDRSGKIDSRELTEALRSLGYAVPPSVIELLIANYSNGVPSNGALDFDNFVECGMIVKGLTEKFKEKDTRYTGSATLTYDGFLSMVIPFIVP
;
A
#
# COMPACT_ATOMS: atom_id res chain seq x y z
N MET A 1 15.15 50.67 29.91
CA MET A 1 14.03 51.61 30.13
C MET A 1 13.87 52.46 28.87
N PRO A 2 12.63 52.72 28.44
CA PRO A 2 12.14 52.46 27.08
C PRO A 2 11.45 53.68 26.42
N THR A 3 11.00 53.53 25.17
CA THR A 3 9.62 53.78 24.66
C THR A 3 9.67 53.54 23.13
N ALA A 4 8.98 52.58 22.50
CA ALA A 4 7.59 52.09 22.52
C ALA A 4 6.60 52.95 21.69
N THR A 5 6.12 52.39 20.58
CA THR A 5 4.76 52.49 20.03
C THR A 5 4.61 51.39 18.97
N SER A 6 4.01 50.22 19.28
CA SER A 6 2.57 49.85 19.22
C SER A 6 2.09 49.63 17.77
N ALA A 7 1.92 48.39 17.27
CA ALA A 7 0.71 47.51 17.29
C ALA A 7 -0.50 48.13 16.53
N ALA A 8 -1.27 47.49 15.63
CA ALA A 8 -1.65 46.08 15.34
C ALA A 8 -2.24 45.97 13.88
N PRO A 9 -3.17 45.05 13.53
CA PRO A 9 -3.03 43.64 13.08
C PRO A 9 -3.54 43.40 11.60
N PRO A 10 -3.60 42.15 11.07
CA PRO A 10 -3.58 41.88 9.64
C PRO A 10 -4.97 41.75 8.99
N SER A 11 -5.06 42.16 7.72
CA SER A 11 -6.21 41.89 6.85
C SER A 11 -6.00 40.61 6.04
N SER A 12 -6.95 39.70 6.21
CA SER A 12 -7.21 38.46 5.49
C SER A 12 -7.40 38.63 3.98
N SER A 13 -6.85 37.71 3.18
CA SER A 13 -7.34 37.30 1.83
C SER A 13 -6.59 36.01 1.46
N SER A 14 -7.18 34.84 1.71
CA SER A 14 -8.03 34.07 0.78
C SER A 14 -7.21 33.11 -0.09
N TYR A 15 -7.38 31.82 0.22
CA TYR A 15 -6.88 30.63 -0.44
C TYR A 15 -6.96 30.70 -1.98
N GLY A 16 -5.86 30.36 -2.65
CA GLY A 16 -5.78 30.10 -4.09
C GLY A 16 -5.08 28.76 -4.32
N ALA A 17 -5.79 27.85 -4.99
CA ALA A 17 -5.52 26.44 -5.12
C ALA A 17 -4.24 26.10 -5.92
N TYR A 18 -3.46 25.15 -5.41
CA TYR A 18 -2.43 24.43 -6.17
C TYR A 18 -3.11 23.29 -6.94
N ALA A 19 -3.13 23.38 -8.27
CA ALA A 19 -3.40 22.26 -9.15
C ALA A 19 -2.26 22.16 -10.18
N GLY A 20 -1.28 21.33 -9.87
CA GLY A 20 -0.16 21.02 -10.76
C GLY A 20 0.20 19.55 -10.61
N TYR A 21 -0.53 18.68 -11.29
CA TYR A 21 -0.20 17.26 -11.46
C TYR A 21 0.88 17.11 -12.56
N PRO A 22 2.05 16.49 -12.28
CA PRO A 22 2.94 15.94 -13.30
C PRO A 22 2.55 14.47 -13.62
N PRO A 23 3.13 13.86 -14.69
CA PRO A 23 2.37 13.05 -15.64
C PRO A 23 2.03 11.64 -15.13
N ALA A 24 0.77 11.25 -15.39
CA ALA A 24 0.26 9.91 -15.24
C ALA A 24 0.98 8.92 -16.17
N TYR A 25 1.21 7.69 -15.69
CA TYR A 25 1.48 6.55 -16.54
C TYR A 25 0.36 6.42 -17.60
N PRO A 26 0.70 6.10 -18.86
CA PRO A 26 -0.26 6.13 -19.94
C PRO A 26 -1.38 5.08 -19.72
N PRO A 27 -2.66 5.43 -19.92
CA PRO A 27 -3.73 4.46 -19.93
C PRO A 27 -3.59 3.52 -21.14
N PRO A 28 -4.10 2.27 -21.05
CA PRO A 28 -4.13 1.35 -22.18
C PRO A 28 -5.01 1.89 -23.33
N PRO A 29 -4.75 1.49 -24.59
CA PRO A 29 -5.31 2.14 -25.77
C PRO A 29 -6.84 2.05 -25.82
N SER A 30 -7.48 3.20 -25.95
CA SER A 30 -8.92 3.37 -26.15
C SER A 30 -9.31 2.93 -27.56
N GLN A 31 -9.99 1.78 -27.69
CA GLN A 31 -10.80 1.50 -28.87
C GLN A 31 -12.20 2.08 -28.68
N ALA A 32 -12.68 2.71 -29.75
CA ALA A 32 -13.83 3.58 -29.82
C ALA A 32 -15.14 2.94 -29.32
N ALA A 33 -15.90 3.73 -28.57
CA ALA A 33 -17.27 3.42 -28.17
C ALA A 33 -18.20 3.47 -29.39
N GLY A 34 -19.00 2.41 -29.56
CA GLY A 34 -20.12 2.37 -30.50
C GLY A 34 -21.24 1.47 -30.00
N GLY A 35 -22.43 2.06 -29.84
CA GLY A 35 -23.72 1.39 -30.08
C GLY A 35 -24.41 0.70 -28.90
N PHE A 36 -25.54 1.26 -28.48
CA PHE A 36 -26.58 0.61 -27.68
C PHE A 36 -27.26 -0.54 -28.46
N GLY A 37 -27.58 -1.66 -27.77
CA GLY A 37 -28.53 -2.69 -28.23
C GLY A 37 -28.64 -3.88 -27.26
N PRO A 38 -29.84 -4.51 -27.07
CA PRO A 38 -30.21 -5.19 -25.83
C PRO A 38 -30.14 -6.73 -25.84
N ALA A 39 -30.19 -7.29 -24.62
CA ALA A 39 -30.59 -8.65 -24.22
C ALA A 39 -29.90 -9.86 -24.89
N GLY A 40 -29.02 -10.51 -24.13
CA GLY A 40 -28.49 -11.83 -24.46
C GLY A 40 -28.05 -12.58 -23.18
N SER A 41 -28.69 -13.71 -22.93
CA SER A 41 -28.49 -14.60 -21.80
C SER A 41 -27.07 -15.16 -21.70
N GLY A 42 -26.58 -15.28 -20.46
CA GLY A 42 -25.82 -16.47 -20.04
C GLY A 42 -24.30 -16.40 -20.15
N TYR A 43 -23.66 -15.51 -19.39
CA TYR A 43 -22.36 -15.78 -18.77
C TYR A 43 -22.39 -15.19 -17.34
N GLY A 44 -21.88 -15.94 -16.37
CA GLY A 44 -22.09 -15.74 -14.93
C GLY A 44 -21.45 -14.47 -14.37
N PHE A 45 -22.01 -13.30 -14.69
CA PHE A 45 -21.66 -12.05 -14.04
C PHE A 45 -22.33 -12.01 -12.67
N VAL A 46 -21.57 -12.36 -11.63
CA VAL A 46 -22.02 -12.14 -10.26
C VAL A 46 -22.09 -10.62 -10.05
N PRO A 47 -23.22 -10.03 -9.63
CA PRO A 47 -23.28 -8.59 -9.37
C PRO A 47 -22.35 -8.24 -8.22
N VAL A 48 -21.20 -7.65 -8.54
CA VAL A 48 -20.20 -7.21 -7.57
C VAL A 48 -20.62 -5.84 -7.02
N ALA A 49 -20.90 -5.75 -5.72
CA ALA A 49 -21.25 -4.50 -5.05
C ALA A 49 -20.00 -3.85 -4.43
N PHE A 50 -19.76 -2.58 -4.78
CA PHE A 50 -18.68 -1.78 -4.21
C PHE A 50 -19.21 -0.87 -3.08
N PRO A 51 -18.37 -0.50 -2.11
CA PRO A 51 -18.72 0.51 -1.13
C PRO A 51 -19.18 1.83 -1.78
N PRO A 52 -20.19 2.54 -1.22
CA PRO A 52 -20.63 3.82 -1.75
C PRO A 52 -19.48 4.83 -1.84
N GLY A 53 -19.36 5.51 -2.98
CA GLY A 53 -18.31 6.51 -3.21
C GLY A 53 -16.98 5.94 -3.71
N THR A 54 -16.90 4.64 -4.03
CA THR A 54 -15.72 4.04 -4.67
C THR A 54 -15.43 4.76 -6.01
N HIS A 55 -14.16 5.14 -6.21
CA HIS A 55 -13.75 5.82 -7.44
C HIS A 55 -13.82 4.86 -8.65
N PRO A 56 -14.31 5.29 -9.83
CA PRO A 56 -14.52 4.42 -11.00
C PRO A 56 -13.24 3.71 -11.48
N ASP A 57 -12.07 4.32 -11.26
CA ASP A 57 -10.80 3.69 -11.60
C ASP A 57 -10.49 2.47 -10.72
N VAL A 58 -10.92 2.48 -9.44
CA VAL A 58 -10.74 1.36 -8.52
C VAL A 58 -11.65 0.20 -8.92
N GLU A 59 -12.90 0.50 -9.30
CA GLU A 59 -13.81 -0.54 -9.80
C GLU A 59 -13.30 -1.14 -11.12
N ARG A 60 -12.74 -0.30 -12.02
CA ARG A 60 -12.14 -0.77 -13.27
C ARG A 60 -10.92 -1.64 -13.00
N ALA A 61 -10.07 -1.26 -12.03
CA ALA A 61 -8.93 -2.06 -11.62
C ALA A 61 -9.35 -3.40 -11.02
N PHE A 62 -10.39 -3.41 -10.17
CA PHE A 62 -10.94 -4.65 -9.62
C PHE A 62 -11.42 -5.59 -10.74
N ARG A 63 -12.25 -5.08 -11.67
CA ARG A 63 -12.77 -5.87 -12.79
C ARG A 63 -11.67 -6.35 -13.75
N ALA A 64 -10.57 -5.60 -13.87
CA ALA A 64 -9.41 -6.01 -14.66
C ALA A 64 -8.56 -7.08 -13.95
N ALA A 65 -8.55 -7.07 -12.61
CA ALA A 65 -7.87 -8.05 -11.79
C ALA A 65 -8.64 -9.38 -11.69
N ASP A 66 -9.97 -9.31 -11.48
CA ASP A 66 -10.90 -10.45 -11.44
C ASP A 66 -11.10 -11.04 -12.84
N ARG A 67 -10.15 -11.88 -13.27
CA ARG A 67 -10.09 -12.43 -14.62
C ARG A 67 -11.12 -13.53 -14.83
N ASP A 68 -11.43 -14.27 -13.76
CA ASP A 68 -12.45 -15.31 -13.80
C ASP A 68 -13.88 -14.78 -13.60
N CYS A 69 -14.02 -13.48 -13.30
CA CYS A 69 -15.29 -12.81 -13.03
C CYS A 69 -16.08 -13.47 -11.88
N SER A 70 -15.36 -14.05 -10.92
CA SER A 70 -15.98 -14.72 -9.77
C SER A 70 -16.48 -13.73 -8.70
N GLY A 71 -16.16 -12.45 -8.84
CA GLY A 71 -16.55 -11.40 -7.90
C GLY A 71 -15.62 -11.29 -6.68
N ALA A 72 -14.51 -12.02 -6.67
CA ALA A 72 -13.48 -11.95 -5.66
C ALA A 72 -12.11 -12.27 -6.28
N ILE A 73 -11.09 -11.55 -5.85
CA ILE A 73 -9.73 -11.66 -6.39
C ILE A 73 -8.95 -12.73 -5.62
N ASP A 74 -8.38 -13.71 -6.34
CA ASP A 74 -7.45 -14.69 -5.79
C ASP A 74 -5.97 -14.24 -5.82
N GLU A 75 -5.07 -15.02 -5.23
CA GLU A 75 -3.63 -14.72 -5.19
C GLU A 75 -3.01 -14.49 -6.59
N ARG A 76 -3.39 -15.29 -7.58
CA ARG A 76 -2.82 -15.20 -8.93
C ARG A 76 -3.34 -13.98 -9.66
N GLU A 77 -4.60 -13.65 -9.46
CA GLU A 77 -5.24 -12.45 -9.99
C GLU A 77 -4.62 -11.20 -9.40
N LEU A 78 -4.45 -11.14 -8.08
CA LEU A 78 -3.81 -10.01 -7.42
C LEU A 78 -2.33 -9.87 -7.82
N GLN A 79 -1.57 -10.96 -7.85
CA GLN A 79 -0.20 -10.93 -8.36
C GLN A 79 -0.15 -10.42 -9.78
N GLY A 80 -1.05 -10.91 -10.64
CA GLY A 80 -1.13 -10.50 -12.03
C GLY A 80 -1.49 -9.04 -12.21
N ALA A 81 -2.35 -8.49 -11.35
CA ALA A 81 -2.78 -7.10 -11.38
C ALA A 81 -1.69 -6.13 -10.87
N LEU A 82 -0.87 -6.57 -9.92
CA LEU A 82 0.25 -5.77 -9.38
C LEU A 82 1.53 -5.91 -10.21
N SER A 83 1.64 -6.96 -11.02
CA SER A 83 2.78 -7.16 -11.93
C SER A 83 2.68 -6.27 -13.16
N SER A 84 3.83 -5.84 -13.68
CA SER A 84 3.95 -5.17 -14.98
C SER A 84 4.54 -6.10 -16.03
N ALA A 85 4.58 -5.65 -17.30
CA ALA A 85 5.13 -6.43 -18.41
C ALA A 85 6.59 -6.87 -18.21
N TYR A 86 7.36 -6.13 -17.40
CA TYR A 86 8.79 -6.37 -17.17
C TYR A 86 9.12 -6.67 -15.71
N HIS A 87 8.12 -6.74 -14.83
CA HIS A 87 8.32 -6.94 -13.40
C HIS A 87 7.20 -7.79 -12.80
N ARG A 88 7.57 -8.89 -12.14
CA ARG A 88 6.61 -9.76 -11.46
C ARG A 88 6.59 -9.43 -9.97
N PHE A 89 5.42 -9.06 -9.47
CA PHE A 89 5.22 -8.75 -8.07
C PHE A 89 5.46 -9.98 -7.20
N SER A 90 6.13 -9.80 -6.06
CA SER A 90 6.49 -10.89 -5.13
C SER A 90 5.23 -11.60 -4.61
N VAL A 91 5.15 -12.92 -4.81
CA VAL A 91 4.03 -13.75 -4.29
C VAL A 91 3.95 -13.65 -2.77
N ARG A 92 5.09 -13.50 -2.09
CA ARG A 92 5.15 -13.34 -0.64
C ARG A 92 4.41 -12.07 -0.22
N THR A 93 4.66 -10.96 -0.90
CA THR A 93 3.96 -9.69 -0.68
C THR A 93 2.48 -9.83 -0.98
N VAL A 94 2.09 -10.50 -2.06
CA VAL A 94 0.66 -10.73 -2.38
C VAL A 94 -0.05 -11.44 -1.24
N ARG A 95 0.52 -12.53 -0.71
CA ARG A 95 -0.08 -13.27 0.41
C ARG A 95 -0.17 -12.45 1.67
N LEU A 96 0.86 -11.67 1.98
CA LEU A 96 0.84 -10.74 3.09
C LEU A 96 -0.28 -9.70 2.93
N LEU A 97 -0.45 -9.13 1.73
CA LEU A 97 -1.51 -8.16 1.45
C LEU A 97 -2.90 -8.80 1.61
N MET A 98 -3.08 -10.02 1.10
CA MET A 98 -4.33 -10.75 1.30
C MET A 98 -4.58 -11.01 2.78
N PHE A 99 -3.57 -11.44 3.55
CA PHE A 99 -3.71 -11.67 4.98
C PHE A 99 -4.05 -10.38 5.76
N LEU A 100 -3.41 -9.26 5.44
CA LEU A 100 -3.59 -7.99 6.15
C LEU A 100 -4.93 -7.30 5.86
N PHE A 101 -5.44 -7.45 4.64
CA PHE A 101 -6.67 -6.77 4.21
C PHE A 101 -7.92 -7.67 4.20
N ASN A 102 -7.75 -8.98 4.33
CA ASN A 102 -8.91 -9.86 4.45
C ASN A 102 -9.44 -9.88 5.89
N ASP A 103 -10.73 -10.15 6.01
CA ASP A 103 -11.38 -10.25 7.31
C ASP A 103 -10.93 -11.56 8.00
N PRO A 104 -10.41 -11.51 9.24
CA PRO A 104 -9.99 -12.71 9.98
C PRO A 104 -11.14 -13.68 10.26
N SER A 105 -12.40 -13.23 10.15
CA SER A 105 -13.60 -14.07 10.29
C SER A 105 -14.13 -14.63 8.97
N SER A 106 -13.52 -14.26 7.82
CA SER A 106 -13.91 -14.77 6.51
C SER A 106 -13.63 -16.27 6.39
N SER A 107 -14.63 -17.02 5.94
CA SER A 107 -14.49 -18.44 5.58
C SER A 107 -13.59 -18.68 4.35
N THR A 108 -13.18 -17.60 3.66
CA THR A 108 -12.30 -17.63 2.48
C THR A 108 -11.15 -16.63 2.64
N PRO A 109 -10.15 -16.89 3.50
CA PRO A 109 -9.00 -16.01 3.72
C PRO A 109 -8.17 -15.79 2.45
N SER A 110 -8.29 -16.68 1.47
CA SER A 110 -7.57 -16.65 0.20
C SER A 110 -8.31 -15.91 -0.93
N ARG A 111 -9.42 -15.21 -0.65
CA ARG A 111 -10.16 -14.44 -1.66
C ARG A 111 -10.51 -13.04 -1.13
N MET A 112 -10.24 -12.03 -1.95
CA MET A 112 -10.42 -10.62 -1.63
C MET A 112 -11.65 -10.06 -2.34
N GLY A 113 -12.66 -9.63 -1.57
CA GLY A 113 -13.83 -8.96 -2.11
C GLY A 113 -13.58 -7.48 -2.46
N PRO A 114 -14.58 -6.79 -3.03
CA PRO A 114 -14.48 -5.39 -3.47
C PRO A 114 -14.09 -4.43 -2.35
N THR A 115 -14.70 -4.57 -1.18
CA THR A 115 -14.43 -3.70 -0.02
C THR A 115 -12.98 -3.81 0.44
N GLN A 116 -12.46 -5.03 0.50
CA GLN A 116 -11.07 -5.29 0.87
C GLN A 116 -10.12 -4.76 -0.21
N PHE A 117 -10.47 -4.93 -1.50
CA PHE A 117 -9.66 -4.42 -2.60
C PHE A 117 -9.59 -2.90 -2.63
N VAL A 118 -10.70 -2.19 -2.36
CA VAL A 118 -10.68 -0.71 -2.25
C VAL A 118 -9.70 -0.28 -1.17
N SER A 119 -9.74 -0.93 0.01
CA SER A 119 -8.82 -0.63 1.12
C SER A 119 -7.37 -0.91 0.75
N LEU A 120 -7.11 -2.02 0.04
CA LEU A 120 -5.78 -2.36 -0.47
C LEU A 120 -5.30 -1.32 -1.50
N TRP A 121 -6.15 -0.94 -2.44
CA TRP A 121 -5.84 0.00 -3.51
C TRP A 121 -5.44 1.36 -2.94
N ASP A 122 -6.20 1.87 -1.98
CA ASP A 122 -5.90 3.14 -1.30
C ASP A 122 -4.58 3.06 -0.54
N CYS A 123 -4.31 1.92 0.11
CA CYS A 123 -3.03 1.68 0.79
C CYS A 123 -1.85 1.68 -0.20
N LEU A 124 -1.95 0.95 -1.31
CA LEU A 124 -0.91 0.91 -2.35
C LEU A 124 -0.69 2.29 -2.99
N GLY A 125 -1.76 3.06 -3.19
CA GLY A 125 -1.67 4.44 -3.65
C GLY A 125 -0.89 5.34 -2.68
N GLN A 126 -1.12 5.19 -1.37
CA GLN A 126 -0.34 5.89 -0.34
C GLN A 126 1.14 5.49 -0.37
N TRP A 127 1.45 4.19 -0.45
CA TRP A 127 2.82 3.71 -0.56
C TRP A 127 3.52 4.21 -1.82
N ARG A 128 2.82 4.27 -2.97
CA ARG A 128 3.35 4.88 -4.20
C ARG A 128 3.69 6.34 -4.00
N GLY A 129 2.78 7.13 -3.42
CA GLY A 129 3.03 8.53 -3.13
C GLY A 129 4.21 8.75 -2.19
N ILE A 130 4.42 7.86 -1.23
CA ILE A 130 5.59 7.90 -0.33
C ILE A 130 6.86 7.54 -1.10
N PHE A 131 6.85 6.46 -1.89
CA PHE A 131 7.99 6.08 -2.71
C PHE A 131 8.44 7.25 -3.60
N ASP A 132 7.51 7.84 -4.36
CA ASP A 132 7.79 8.98 -5.25
C ASP A 132 8.33 10.22 -4.51
N ARG A 133 7.93 10.39 -3.25
CA ARG A 133 8.38 11.51 -2.42
C ARG A 133 9.78 11.30 -1.88
N TYR A 134 10.14 10.05 -1.57
CA TYR A 134 11.38 9.71 -0.87
C TYR A 134 12.49 9.20 -1.79
N ASP A 135 12.18 8.73 -3.00
CA ASP A 135 13.13 8.51 -4.10
C ASP A 135 13.58 9.88 -4.65
N ARG A 136 14.47 10.55 -3.91
CA ARG A 136 14.81 11.96 -4.17
C ARG A 136 15.71 12.13 -5.37
N ASP A 137 16.58 11.16 -5.57
CA ASP A 137 17.48 11.13 -6.71
C ASP A 137 16.79 10.60 -7.98
N ARG A 138 15.53 10.13 -7.86
CA ARG A 138 14.74 9.53 -8.94
C ARG A 138 15.46 8.34 -9.58
N SER A 139 16.18 7.59 -8.76
CA SER A 139 16.85 6.36 -9.17
C SER A 139 15.86 5.23 -9.47
N GLY A 140 14.59 5.39 -9.07
CA GLY A 140 13.59 4.34 -9.10
C GLY A 140 13.80 3.32 -7.99
N LYS A 141 14.57 3.66 -6.96
CA LYS A 141 14.87 2.82 -5.79
C LYS A 141 14.90 3.67 -4.52
N ILE A 142 14.79 3.02 -3.36
CA ILE A 142 14.84 3.64 -2.04
C ILE A 142 16.05 3.10 -1.29
N ASP A 143 17.03 3.95 -1.02
CA ASP A 143 18.21 3.57 -0.23
C ASP A 143 17.92 3.51 1.30
N SER A 144 18.91 3.12 2.10
CA SER A 144 18.77 3.04 3.56
C SER A 144 18.36 4.36 4.24
N ARG A 145 18.88 5.50 3.76
CA ARG A 145 18.57 6.82 4.32
C ARG A 145 17.15 7.24 3.95
N GLU A 146 16.77 7.04 2.69
CA GLU A 146 15.43 7.32 2.18
C GLU A 146 14.39 6.42 2.87
N LEU A 147 14.69 5.13 3.07
CA LEU A 147 13.83 4.20 3.79
C LEU A 147 13.60 4.65 5.24
N THR A 148 14.67 5.06 5.93
CA THR A 148 14.59 5.56 7.32
C THR A 148 13.64 6.75 7.41
N GLU A 149 13.77 7.70 6.49
CA GLU A 149 12.94 8.89 6.49
C GLU A 149 11.50 8.63 6.06
N ALA A 150 11.28 7.72 5.10
CA ALA A 150 9.97 7.28 4.67
C ALA A 150 9.20 6.63 5.84
N LEU A 151 9.80 5.65 6.51
CA LEU A 151 9.19 4.96 7.65
C LEU A 151 8.93 5.92 8.82
N ARG A 152 9.85 6.86 9.09
CA ARG A 152 9.64 7.90 10.09
C ARG A 152 8.45 8.80 9.75
N SER A 153 8.25 9.14 8.48
CA SER A 153 7.12 9.96 8.03
C SER A 153 5.77 9.27 8.21
N LEU A 154 5.77 7.94 8.17
CA LEU A 154 4.62 7.09 8.48
C LEU A 154 4.37 6.91 9.99
N GLY A 155 5.21 7.52 10.84
CA GLY A 155 5.12 7.40 12.28
C GLY A 155 5.77 6.14 12.86
N TYR A 156 6.63 5.46 12.09
CA TYR A 156 7.37 4.29 12.53
C TYR A 156 8.83 4.66 12.85
N ALA A 157 9.16 4.63 14.14
CA ALA A 157 10.53 4.84 14.61
C ALA A 157 11.30 3.52 14.58
N VAL A 158 11.75 3.12 13.40
CA VAL A 158 12.48 1.85 13.20
C VAL A 158 13.95 2.04 13.55
N PRO A 159 14.55 1.17 14.41
CA PRO A 159 15.96 1.26 14.75
C PRO A 159 16.88 1.09 13.53
N PRO A 160 18.05 1.76 13.47
CA PRO A 160 18.98 1.63 12.35
C PRO A 160 19.40 0.19 12.05
N SER A 161 19.60 -0.63 13.08
CA SER A 161 19.92 -2.05 12.92
C SER A 161 18.82 -2.84 12.20
N VAL A 162 17.55 -2.45 12.38
CA VAL A 162 16.42 -3.07 11.69
C VAL A 162 16.34 -2.58 10.24
N ILE A 163 16.66 -1.30 9.98
CA ILE A 163 16.76 -0.77 8.60
C ILE A 163 17.83 -1.54 7.80
N GLU A 164 19.01 -1.74 8.38
CA GLU A 164 20.09 -2.51 7.74
C GLU A 164 19.65 -3.94 7.42
N LEU A 165 18.93 -4.60 8.35
CA LEU A 165 18.36 -5.92 8.11
C LEU A 165 17.33 -5.91 6.98
N LEU A 166 16.45 -4.91 6.89
CA LEU A 166 15.47 -4.81 5.80
C LEU A 166 16.19 -4.66 4.44
N ILE A 167 17.16 -3.75 4.34
CA ILE A 167 17.94 -3.56 3.11
C ILE A 167 18.69 -4.85 2.74
N ALA A 168 19.32 -5.52 3.70
CA ALA A 168 20.07 -6.75 3.44
C ALA A 168 19.18 -7.90 2.94
N ASN A 169 17.96 -8.04 3.49
CA ASN A 169 17.06 -9.13 3.14
C ASN A 169 16.27 -8.89 1.85
N TYR A 170 16.00 -7.63 1.49
CA TYR A 170 15.09 -7.28 0.39
C TYR A 170 15.75 -6.55 -0.79
N SER A 171 17.07 -6.34 -0.80
CA SER A 171 17.80 -5.72 -1.93
C SER A 171 18.15 -6.69 -3.08
N ASN A 172 17.43 -7.81 -3.21
CA ASN A 172 17.66 -8.84 -4.24
C ASN A 172 19.13 -9.35 -4.32
N GLY A 173 19.87 -9.34 -3.20
CA GLY A 173 21.24 -9.86 -3.15
C GLY A 173 22.31 -8.93 -3.73
N VAL A 174 22.06 -7.62 -3.82
CA VAL A 174 23.07 -6.61 -4.23
C VAL A 174 23.63 -5.90 -2.99
N PRO A 175 24.73 -6.42 -2.39
CA PRO A 175 25.24 -5.96 -1.10
C PRO A 175 25.88 -4.57 -1.10
N SER A 176 26.25 -4.03 -2.25
CA SER A 176 27.10 -2.82 -2.34
C SER A 176 26.36 -1.52 -2.62
N ASN A 177 25.05 -1.55 -2.89
CA ASN A 177 24.26 -0.35 -3.21
C ASN A 177 22.82 -0.42 -2.66
N GLY A 178 22.66 -1.10 -1.52
CA GLY A 178 21.40 -1.55 -0.92
C GLY A 178 20.26 -0.54 -1.03
N ALA A 179 19.43 -0.75 -2.05
CA ALA A 179 18.27 0.08 -2.34
C ALA A 179 17.13 -0.83 -2.82
N LEU A 180 15.93 -0.53 -2.36
CA LEU A 180 14.73 -1.30 -2.62
C LEU A 180 14.03 -0.76 -3.87
N ASP A 181 13.70 -1.62 -4.81
CA ASP A 181 12.70 -1.27 -5.83
C ASP A 181 11.33 -1.10 -5.16
N PHE A 182 10.34 -0.63 -5.93
CA PHE A 182 9.02 -0.34 -5.39
C PHE A 182 8.38 -1.55 -4.68
N ASP A 183 8.49 -2.73 -5.28
CA ASP A 183 7.87 -3.95 -4.76
C ASP A 183 8.51 -4.37 -3.44
N ASN A 184 9.85 -4.36 -3.36
CA ASN A 184 10.57 -4.65 -2.11
C ASN A 184 10.34 -3.57 -1.04
N PHE A 185 10.17 -2.30 -1.44
CA PHE A 185 9.81 -1.22 -0.54
C PHE A 185 8.41 -1.43 0.07
N VAL A 186 7.42 -1.78 -0.76
CA VAL A 186 6.07 -2.10 -0.29
C VAL A 186 6.08 -3.34 0.61
N GLU A 187 6.84 -4.39 0.25
CA GLU A 187 6.99 -5.60 1.07
C GLU A 187 7.55 -5.25 2.47
N CYS A 188 8.69 -4.56 2.52
CA CYS A 188 9.31 -4.11 3.78
C CYS A 188 8.36 -3.23 4.60
N GLY A 189 7.76 -2.25 3.94
CA GLY A 189 6.87 -1.28 4.56
C GLY A 189 5.64 -1.92 5.19
N MET A 190 5.03 -2.88 4.50
CA MET A 190 3.85 -3.59 4.98
C MET A 190 4.17 -4.56 6.13
N ILE A 191 5.33 -5.23 6.09
CA ILE A 191 5.80 -6.07 7.21
C ILE A 191 6.04 -5.20 8.45
N VAL A 192 6.77 -4.09 8.29
CA VAL A 192 7.04 -3.14 9.39
C VAL A 192 5.74 -2.59 9.96
N LYS A 193 4.81 -2.15 9.09
CA LYS A 193 3.50 -1.65 9.50
C LYS A 193 2.72 -2.70 10.30
N GLY A 194 2.55 -3.91 9.75
CA GLY A 194 1.75 -4.95 10.38
C GLY A 194 2.33 -5.44 11.70
N LEU A 195 3.66 -5.67 11.77
CA LEU A 195 4.32 -6.03 13.02
C LEU A 195 4.25 -4.88 14.05
N THR A 196 4.39 -3.63 13.62
CA THR A 196 4.27 -2.47 14.52
C THR A 196 2.85 -2.34 15.07
N GLU A 197 1.82 -2.55 14.24
CA GLU A 197 0.42 -2.53 14.69
C GLU A 197 0.14 -3.63 15.70
N LYS A 198 0.59 -4.87 15.43
CA LYS A 198 0.47 -5.98 16.38
C LYS A 198 1.26 -5.77 17.67
N PHE A 199 2.42 -5.13 17.59
CA PHE A 199 3.18 -4.75 18.77
C PHE A 199 2.44 -3.70 19.61
N LYS A 200 1.85 -2.67 18.97
CA LYS A 200 1.07 -1.61 19.63
C LYS A 200 -0.18 -2.15 20.34
N GLU A 201 -0.82 -3.20 19.80
CA GLU A 201 -1.91 -3.90 20.50
C GLU A 201 -1.49 -4.45 21.87
N LYS A 202 -0.19 -4.69 22.07
CA LYS A 202 0.39 -5.27 23.30
C LYS A 202 1.11 -4.23 24.15
N ASP A 203 1.72 -3.21 23.55
CA ASP A 203 2.31 -2.05 24.22
C ASP A 203 1.27 -0.92 24.40
N THR A 204 0.21 -1.20 25.18
CA THR A 204 -0.90 -0.25 25.41
C THR A 204 -0.48 1.05 26.08
N ARG A 205 0.72 1.09 26.67
CA ARG A 205 1.30 2.25 27.35
C ARG A 205 2.34 2.99 26.51
N TYR A 206 2.61 2.55 25.29
CA TYR A 206 3.62 3.13 24.39
C TYR A 206 5.00 3.27 25.04
N THR A 207 5.39 2.27 25.81
CA THR A 207 6.68 2.22 26.52
C THR A 207 7.83 1.77 25.63
N GLY A 208 7.53 1.24 24.44
CA GLY A 208 8.50 0.58 23.57
C GLY A 208 8.83 -0.85 24.01
N SER A 209 8.06 -1.43 24.93
CA SER A 209 8.25 -2.79 25.43
C SER A 209 6.91 -3.48 25.64
N ALA A 210 6.83 -4.76 25.26
CA ALA A 210 5.63 -5.59 25.44
C ALA A 210 6.00 -6.98 25.95
N THR A 211 5.21 -7.53 26.87
CA THR A 211 5.34 -8.92 27.32
C THR A 211 4.42 -9.80 26.50
N LEU A 212 4.97 -10.84 25.88
CA LEU A 212 4.26 -11.79 25.04
C LEU A 212 4.44 -13.20 25.60
N THR A 213 3.39 -14.01 25.58
CA THR A 213 3.55 -15.46 25.71
C THR A 213 4.22 -16.00 24.45
N TYR A 214 4.90 -17.13 24.55
CA TYR A 214 5.54 -17.76 23.38
C TYR A 214 4.53 -18.02 22.25
N ASP A 215 3.35 -18.53 22.60
CA ASP A 215 2.23 -18.72 21.67
C ASP A 215 1.76 -17.41 21.02
N GLY A 216 1.60 -16.34 21.80
CA GLY A 216 1.22 -15.03 21.30
C GLY A 216 2.28 -14.41 20.39
N PHE A 217 3.56 -14.63 20.68
CA PHE A 217 4.66 -14.21 19.82
C PHE A 217 4.66 -14.95 18.48
N LEU A 218 4.56 -16.29 18.49
CA LEU A 218 4.51 -17.08 17.26
C LEU A 218 3.30 -16.71 16.40
N SER A 219 2.12 -16.62 17.00
CA SER A 219 0.89 -16.23 16.29
C SER A 219 0.96 -14.82 15.71
N MET A 220 1.72 -13.92 16.33
CA MET A 220 1.97 -12.57 15.83
C MET A 220 2.92 -12.58 14.63
N VAL A 221 3.99 -13.37 14.66
CA VAL A 221 5.10 -13.26 13.72
C VAL A 221 4.99 -14.20 12.52
N ILE A 222 4.47 -15.42 12.71
CA ILE A 222 4.34 -16.43 11.64
C ILE A 222 3.64 -15.90 10.38
N PRO A 223 2.54 -15.13 10.47
CA PRO A 223 1.88 -14.59 9.27
C PRO A 223 2.74 -13.66 8.41
N PHE A 224 3.83 -13.12 8.98
CA PHE A 224 4.78 -12.25 8.29
C PHE A 224 6.03 -12.99 7.78
N ILE A 225 6.32 -14.19 8.31
CA ILE A 225 7.52 -14.99 7.96
C ILE A 225 7.18 -16.11 6.99
N VAL A 226 6.06 -16.79 7.23
CA VAL A 226 5.63 -17.97 6.49
C VAL A 226 4.49 -17.55 5.56
N PRO A 227 4.77 -17.26 4.28
CA PRO A 227 3.74 -17.21 3.26
C PRO A 227 3.19 -18.60 2.93
#